data_AF-A0A5B2TUL8-F1
#
_entry.id   AF-A0A5B2TUL8-F1
#
_cell.length_a   1.000
_cell.length_b   1.000
_cell.length_c   1.000
_cell.angle_alpha   90.00
_cell.angle_beta   90.00
_cell.angle_gamma   90.00
#
_symmetry.space_group_name_H-M   'P 1'
#
loop_
_entity.id
_entity.type
_entity.pdbx_description
1 polymer ?
#
loop_
_entity_poly.entity_id
_entity_poly.type
_entity_poly.pdbx_seq_one_letter_code
_entity_poly.pdbx_strand_id
1 'polypeptide(L)'
;METNAYNQKLNRYVLNDQIVYTGFSSFNDAEECAHKKGGTLVEVVFRDGNDNPEITDEAGLIEKKLHYHVYAGDEYKFIHSSDPGFRKYADELQKIKARQQQSPPDERYFANFEIENAEDPIIVIKNDHFESVTSRERSKYLKHACVYELGVSLPKS
;
A
#
# COMPACT_ATOMS: atom_id res chain seq x y z
N MET A 1 19.81 -8.38 7.05
CA MET A 1 18.34 -8.23 7.10
C MET A 1 18.01 -7.65 8.46
N GLU A 2 17.22 -6.58 8.53
CA GLU A 2 16.86 -5.92 9.79
C GLU A 2 15.34 -6.00 10.02
N THR A 3 14.93 -6.53 11.17
CA THR A 3 13.55 -6.58 11.65
C THR A 3 13.30 -5.44 12.64
N ASN A 4 12.13 -4.81 12.58
CA ASN A 4 11.69 -3.84 13.59
C ASN A 4 11.12 -4.56 14.83
N ALA A 5 10.67 -3.79 15.83
CA ALA A 5 10.12 -4.30 17.10
C ALA A 5 8.87 -5.21 16.94
N TYR A 6 8.30 -5.28 15.73
CA TYR A 6 7.12 -6.07 15.38
C TYR A 6 7.43 -7.26 14.44
N ASN A 7 8.70 -7.64 14.27
CA ASN A 7 9.14 -8.68 13.32
C ASN A 7 8.75 -8.37 11.85
N GLN A 8 8.36 -7.14 11.53
CA GLN A 8 8.01 -6.73 10.18
C GLN A 8 9.31 -6.53 9.39
N LYS A 9 9.37 -7.16 8.21
CA LYS A 9 10.47 -6.96 7.26
C LYS A 9 10.27 -5.60 6.60
N LEU A 10 11.13 -4.64 6.91
CA LEU A 10 11.14 -3.35 6.24
C LEU A 10 11.92 -3.44 4.93
N ASN A 11 11.44 -2.73 3.91
CA ASN A 11 12.17 -2.55 2.67
C ASN A 11 13.28 -1.52 2.89
N ARG A 12 14.46 -1.74 2.30
CA ARG A 12 15.62 -0.85 2.46
C ARG A 12 16.11 -0.39 1.10
N TYR A 13 16.07 0.92 0.88
CA TYR A 13 16.54 1.56 -0.34
C TYR A 13 17.78 2.41 -0.02
N VAL A 14 18.79 2.31 -0.87
CA VAL A 14 19.98 3.15 -0.78
C VAL A 14 19.84 4.26 -1.80
N LEU A 15 19.59 5.47 -1.31
CA LEU A 15 19.67 6.69 -2.10
C LEU A 15 21.10 7.25 -2.02
N ASN A 16 21.35 8.36 -2.71
CA ASN A 16 22.69 8.93 -2.86
C ASN A 16 23.45 9.03 -1.52
N ASP A 17 22.89 9.80 -0.59
CA ASP A 17 23.47 10.19 0.70
C ASP A 17 22.70 9.64 1.91
N GLN A 18 21.66 8.84 1.68
CA GLN A 18 20.78 8.34 2.73
C GLN A 18 20.26 6.93 2.45
N ILE A 19 19.89 6.24 3.52
CA ILE A 19 19.19 4.96 3.48
C ILE A 19 17.76 5.23 3.88
N VAL A 20 16.81 4.82 3.05
CA VAL A 20 15.38 4.94 3.36
C VAL A 20 14.81 3.55 3.63
N TYR A 21 14.13 3.43 4.77
CA TYR A 21 13.36 2.25 5.12
C TYR A 21 11.89 2.52 4.86
N THR A 22 11.16 1.58 4.24
CA THR A 22 9.70 1.67 4.00
C THR A 22 8.99 0.36 4.38
N GLY A 23 7.68 0.29 4.17
CA GLY A 23 6.87 -0.89 4.47
C GLY A 23 6.33 -0.91 5.90
N PHE A 24 6.14 0.25 6.53
CA PHE A 24 5.56 0.35 7.87
C PHE A 24 4.05 0.07 7.88
N SER A 25 3.55 -0.69 8.86
CA SER A 25 2.11 -0.98 9.00
C SER A 25 1.28 0.21 9.48
N SER A 26 1.90 1.22 10.08
CA SER A 26 1.23 2.42 10.57
C SER A 26 2.18 3.61 10.64
N PHE A 27 1.61 4.80 10.81
CA PHE A 27 2.38 6.03 11.04
C PHE A 27 3.23 5.91 12.32
N ASN A 28 2.62 5.39 13.40
CA ASN A 28 3.29 5.22 14.69
C ASN A 28 4.50 4.28 14.61
N ASP A 29 4.42 3.22 13.81
CA ASP A 29 5.55 2.29 13.62
C ASP A 29 6.75 2.97 12.95
N ALA A 30 6.48 3.85 11.98
CA ALA A 30 7.52 4.64 11.33
C ALA A 30 8.11 5.68 12.30
N GLU A 31 7.27 6.36 13.07
CA GLU A 31 7.69 7.37 14.06
C GLU A 31 8.57 6.74 15.16
N GLU A 32 8.16 5.58 15.68
CA GLU A 32 8.94 4.83 16.67
C GLU A 32 10.29 4.36 16.08
N CYS A 33 10.28 3.89 14.82
CA CYS A 33 11.49 3.48 14.12
C CYS A 33 12.46 4.66 13.91
N ALA A 34 11.95 5.82 13.49
CA ALA A 34 12.73 7.05 13.35
C ALA A 34 13.38 7.44 14.69
N HIS A 35 12.61 7.46 15.78
CA HIS A 35 13.14 7.75 17.10
C HIS A 35 14.21 6.75 17.56
N LYS A 36 13.98 5.44 17.37
CA LYS A 36 14.92 4.38 17.78
C LYS A 36 16.22 4.40 17.00
N LYS A 37 16.16 4.69 15.70
CA LYS A 37 17.34 4.68 14.81
C LYS A 37 18.01 6.05 14.67
N GLY A 38 17.44 7.12 15.24
CA GLY A 38 17.91 8.48 15.04
C GLY A 38 17.69 8.99 13.61
N GLY A 39 16.63 8.51 12.96
CA GLY A 39 16.25 8.89 11.60
C GLY A 39 15.19 9.99 11.55
N THR A 40 14.79 10.34 10.34
CA THR A 40 13.73 11.34 10.08
C THR A 40 12.62 10.72 9.23
N LEU A 41 11.37 11.07 9.54
CA LEU A 41 10.23 10.67 8.71
C LEU A 41 10.32 11.37 7.35
N VAL A 42 10.16 10.58 6.30
CA VAL A 42 10.13 11.06 4.92
C VAL A 42 8.97 10.40 4.19
N GLU A 43 8.43 11.04 3.17
CA GLU A 43 7.50 10.38 2.25
C GLU A 43 8.29 9.97 1.02
N VAL A 44 7.96 8.81 0.48
CA VAL A 44 8.51 8.37 -0.79
C VAL A 44 7.41 8.04 -1.78
N VAL A 45 7.72 8.20 -3.06
CA VAL A 45 6.85 7.82 -4.17
C VAL A 45 7.54 6.80 -5.07
N PHE A 46 6.79 5.76 -5.44
CA PHE A 46 7.12 4.81 -6.48
C PHE A 46 6.30 5.18 -7.71
N ARG A 47 6.98 5.47 -8.82
CA ARG A 47 6.37 5.92 -10.07
C ARG A 47 6.49 4.87 -11.17
N ASP A 48 5.51 4.89 -12.08
CA ASP A 48 5.54 4.17 -13.35
C ASP A 48 5.80 2.66 -13.25
N GLY A 49 5.29 2.03 -12.19
CA GLY A 49 5.40 0.59 -12.04
C GLY A 49 6.77 0.10 -11.55
N ASN A 50 7.64 0.99 -11.08
CA ASN A 50 9.02 0.67 -10.71
C ASN A 50 9.26 0.76 -9.21
N ASP A 51 10.04 -0.20 -8.68
CA ASP A 51 10.46 -0.25 -7.27
C ASP A 51 11.70 0.62 -6.98
N ASN A 52 11.65 1.88 -7.43
CA ASN A 52 12.71 2.88 -7.23
C ASN A 52 12.09 4.11 -6.56
N PRO A 53 12.14 4.21 -5.22
CA PRO A 53 11.47 5.30 -4.53
C PRO A 53 12.22 6.63 -4.68
N GLU A 54 11.45 7.70 -4.81
CA GLU A 54 11.92 9.10 -4.75
C GLU A 54 11.36 9.76 -3.49
N ILE A 55 12.15 10.58 -2.79
CA ILE A 55 11.63 11.36 -1.67
C ILE A 55 10.72 12.47 -2.20
N THR A 56 9.58 12.67 -1.54
CA THR A 56 8.55 13.64 -1.94
C THR A 56 7.78 14.16 -0.73
N ASP A 57 6.90 15.11 -0.97
CA ASP A 57 5.88 15.65 -0.06
C ASP A 57 4.49 15.74 -0.73
N GLU A 58 4.34 15.23 -1.96
CA GLU A 58 3.13 15.40 -2.80
C GLU A 58 1.86 14.85 -2.14
N ALA A 59 1.96 13.72 -1.43
CA ALA A 59 0.79 13.07 -0.83
C ALA A 59 0.43 13.65 0.55
N GLY A 60 1.35 14.35 1.20
CA GLY A 60 1.18 14.88 2.56
C GLY A 60 0.87 13.78 3.59
N LEU A 61 1.48 12.60 3.43
CA LEU A 61 1.31 11.47 4.34
C LEU A 61 1.64 11.85 5.80
N ILE A 62 2.71 12.62 6.02
CA ILE A 62 3.15 13.02 7.36
C ILE A 62 2.12 13.93 8.02
N GLU A 63 1.66 14.96 7.30
CA GLU A 63 0.65 15.90 7.80
C GLU A 63 -0.68 15.20 8.09
N LYS A 64 -1.07 14.25 7.23
CA LYS A 64 -2.30 13.46 7.37
C LYS A 64 -2.18 12.30 8.35
N LYS A 65 -0.98 12.03 8.89
CA LYS A 65 -0.66 10.86 9.71
C LYS A 65 -1.03 9.53 9.05
N LEU A 66 -0.82 9.46 7.74
CA LEU A 66 -1.00 8.26 6.93
C LEU A 66 0.35 7.60 6.70
N HIS A 67 0.34 6.29 6.44
CA HIS A 67 1.55 5.53 6.12
C HIS A 67 1.60 5.07 4.66
N TYR A 68 0.50 5.20 3.94
CA TYR A 68 0.32 4.66 2.61
C TYR A 68 -0.77 5.41 1.85
N HIS A 69 -0.54 5.68 0.56
CA HIS A 69 -1.53 6.23 -0.36
C HIS A 69 -1.23 5.81 -1.80
N VAL A 70 -2.24 5.72 -2.66
CA VAL A 70 -2.06 5.50 -4.10
C VAL A 70 -2.92 6.47 -4.87
N TYR A 71 -2.30 7.10 -5.87
CA TYR A 71 -2.98 7.94 -6.84
C TYR A 71 -2.81 7.36 -8.24
N ALA A 72 -3.90 7.13 -8.97
CA ALA A 72 -3.85 6.62 -10.35
C ALA A 72 -4.84 7.34 -11.27
N GLY A 73 -5.20 8.58 -10.94
CA GLY A 73 -6.30 9.33 -11.56
C GLY A 73 -7.54 9.41 -10.66
N ASP A 74 -8.38 10.41 -10.91
CA ASP A 74 -9.54 10.74 -10.07
C ASP A 74 -10.65 9.68 -10.16
N GLU A 75 -10.63 8.87 -11.22
CA GLU A 75 -11.54 7.75 -11.38
C GLU A 75 -11.21 6.57 -10.46
N TYR A 76 -10.01 6.51 -9.90
CA TYR A 76 -9.54 5.40 -9.06
C TYR A 76 -9.53 5.76 -7.58
N LYS A 77 -9.97 4.81 -6.73
CA LYS A 77 -9.83 4.88 -5.28
C LYS A 77 -9.18 3.60 -4.77
N PHE A 78 -8.15 3.76 -3.94
CA PHE A 78 -7.44 2.66 -3.30
C PHE A 78 -7.72 2.69 -1.80
N ILE A 79 -8.35 1.64 -1.29
CA ILE A 79 -8.80 1.56 0.09
C ILE A 79 -7.98 0.49 0.79
N HIS A 80 -7.07 0.94 1.65
CA HIS A 80 -6.19 0.08 2.41
C HIS A 80 -6.93 -0.59 3.58
N SER A 81 -6.47 -1.75 4.02
CA SER A 81 -7.04 -2.53 5.14
C SER A 81 -7.21 -1.76 6.46
N SER A 82 -6.35 -0.77 6.69
CA SER A 82 -6.37 0.13 7.85
C SER A 82 -7.38 1.28 7.74
N ASP A 83 -7.96 1.51 6.56
CA ASP A 83 -8.94 2.57 6.34
C ASP A 83 -10.29 2.18 6.98
N PRO A 84 -10.95 3.06 7.75
CA PRO A 84 -12.27 2.77 8.34
C PRO A 84 -13.34 2.36 7.32
N GLY A 85 -13.23 2.86 6.09
CA GLY A 85 -14.10 2.51 4.96
C GLY A 85 -13.89 1.09 4.43
N PHE A 86 -12.75 0.45 4.72
CA PHE A 86 -12.42 -0.89 4.23
C PHE A 86 -13.48 -1.93 4.61
N ARG A 87 -13.99 -1.89 5.84
CA ARG A 87 -14.98 -2.87 6.33
C ARG A 87 -16.27 -2.85 5.52
N LYS A 88 -16.73 -1.66 5.11
CA LYS A 88 -17.92 -1.51 4.27
C LYS A 88 -17.73 -2.20 2.91
N TYR A 89 -16.57 -2.01 2.29
CA TYR A 89 -16.25 -2.63 1.01
C TYR A 89 -15.92 -4.12 1.14
N ALA A 90 -15.38 -4.56 2.27
CA ALA A 90 -15.17 -5.97 2.57
C ALA A 90 -16.51 -6.75 2.62
N ASP A 91 -17.53 -6.16 3.24
CA ASP A 91 -18.88 -6.74 3.25
C ASP A 91 -19.51 -6.78 1.85
N GLU A 92 -19.30 -5.75 1.03
CA GLU A 92 -19.74 -5.74 -0.38
C GLU A 92 -19.00 -6.76 -1.24
N LEU A 93 -17.69 -6.93 -1.03
CA LEU A 93 -16.86 -7.95 -1.65
C LEU A 93 -17.36 -9.36 -1.36
N GLN A 94 -17.73 -9.65 -0.10
CA GLN A 94 -18.32 -10.93 0.26
C GLN A 94 -19.65 -11.17 -0.46
N LYS A 95 -20.49 -10.13 -0.61
CA LYS A 95 -21.76 -10.22 -1.34
C LYS A 95 -21.57 -10.42 -2.85
N ILE A 96 -20.54 -9.81 -3.45
CA ILE A 96 -20.17 -10.01 -4.86
C ILE A 96 -19.67 -11.45 -5.05
N LYS A 97 -18.78 -11.93 -4.17
CA LYS A 97 -18.30 -13.31 -4.16
C LYS A 97 -19.42 -14.34 -4.04
N ALA A 98 -20.34 -14.14 -3.10
CA ALA A 98 -21.47 -15.05 -2.91
C ALA A 98 -22.37 -15.15 -4.16
N ARG A 99 -22.58 -14.03 -4.87
CA ARG A 99 -23.32 -14.01 -6.15
C ARG A 99 -22.56 -14.73 -7.27
N GLN A 100 -21.24 -14.55 -7.36
CA GLN A 100 -20.40 -15.25 -8.34
C GLN A 100 -20.32 -16.77 -8.07
N GLN A 101 -20.31 -17.19 -6.80
CA GLN A 101 -20.39 -18.61 -6.43
C GLN A 101 -21.75 -19.24 -6.79
N GLN A 102 -22.81 -18.45 -6.99
CA GLN A 102 -24.09 -18.97 -7.49
C GLN A 102 -24.13 -19.06 -9.04
N SER A 103 -23.08 -18.58 -9.72
CA SER A 103 -22.97 -18.62 -11.18
C SER A 103 -22.49 -20.01 -11.67
N PRO A 104 -22.90 -20.45 -12.88
CA PRO A 104 -22.53 -21.75 -13.44
C PRO A 104 -21.00 -21.96 -13.49
N PRO A 105 -20.51 -23.21 -13.37
CA PRO A 105 -19.07 -23.52 -13.29
C PRO A 105 -18.22 -22.90 -14.41
N ASP A 106 -18.78 -22.79 -15.61
CA ASP A 106 -18.07 -22.29 -16.81
C ASP A 106 -17.76 -20.78 -16.75
N GLU A 107 -18.51 -20.01 -15.95
CA GLU A 107 -18.29 -18.57 -15.75
C GLU A 107 -17.40 -18.26 -14.53
N ARG A 108 -17.15 -19.24 -13.66
CA ARG A 108 -16.35 -19.07 -12.44
C ARG A 108 -14.85 -18.86 -12.72
N TYR A 109 -14.35 -19.29 -13.87
CA TYR A 109 -12.93 -19.25 -14.23
C TYR A 109 -12.36 -17.82 -14.33
N PHE A 110 -13.21 -16.80 -14.54
CA PHE A 110 -12.79 -15.40 -14.61
C PHE A 110 -12.86 -14.66 -13.27
N ALA A 111 -13.44 -15.30 -12.24
CA ALA A 111 -13.81 -14.67 -10.97
C ALA A 111 -13.01 -15.18 -9.76
N ASN A 112 -11.91 -15.92 -9.99
CA ASN A 112 -10.93 -16.24 -8.95
C ASN A 112 -10.15 -14.97 -8.59
N PHE A 113 -10.81 -14.04 -7.89
CA PHE A 113 -10.12 -12.99 -7.17
C PHE A 113 -9.24 -13.66 -6.13
N GLU A 114 -7.92 -13.59 -6.31
CA GLU A 114 -6.87 -13.99 -5.37
C GLU A 114 -6.89 -13.14 -4.08
N ILE A 115 -8.05 -12.96 -3.45
CA ILE A 115 -8.18 -12.24 -2.17
C ILE A 115 -7.48 -13.04 -1.06
N GLU A 116 -7.40 -14.36 -1.18
CA GLU A 116 -6.92 -15.25 -0.11
C GLU A 116 -5.40 -15.18 0.15
N ASN A 117 -4.59 -14.55 -0.71
CA ASN A 117 -3.13 -14.58 -0.59
C ASN A 117 -2.46 -13.19 -0.54
N ALA A 118 -3.21 -12.10 -0.46
CA ALA A 118 -2.62 -10.76 -0.37
C ALA A 118 -2.24 -10.45 1.09
N GLU A 119 -0.95 -10.55 1.43
CA GLU A 119 -0.40 -9.84 2.58
C GLU A 119 -0.68 -8.33 2.36
N ASP A 120 -1.47 -7.75 3.26
CA ASP A 120 -1.93 -6.36 3.22
C ASP A 120 -2.87 -6.00 2.04
N PRO A 121 -4.17 -6.37 2.11
CA PRO A 121 -5.11 -6.21 1.01
C PRO A 121 -5.54 -4.76 0.81
N ILE A 122 -5.67 -4.38 -0.46
CA ILE A 122 -6.14 -3.06 -0.91
C ILE A 122 -7.26 -3.26 -1.91
N ILE A 123 -8.38 -2.59 -1.67
CA ILE A 123 -9.53 -2.60 -2.57
C ILE A 123 -9.35 -1.48 -3.60
N VAL A 124 -9.50 -1.82 -4.88
CA VAL A 124 -9.45 -0.88 -5.99
C VAL A 124 -10.87 -0.65 -6.49
N ILE A 125 -11.30 0.60 -6.44
CA ILE A 125 -12.58 1.08 -6.97
C ILE A 125 -12.28 1.95 -8.18
N LYS A 126 -13.01 1.73 -9.28
CA LYS A 126 -12.94 2.55 -10.50
C LYS A 126 -14.34 3.10 -10.80
N ASN A 127 -14.48 4.41 -10.96
CA ASN A 127 -15.77 5.08 -11.21
C ASN A 127 -16.87 4.63 -10.21
N ASP A 128 -16.55 4.58 -8.92
CA ASP A 128 -17.43 4.11 -7.82
C ASP A 128 -17.90 2.65 -7.93
N HIS A 129 -17.28 1.86 -8.82
CA HIS A 129 -17.52 0.42 -8.95
C HIS A 129 -16.31 -0.38 -8.49
N PHE A 130 -16.56 -1.54 -7.88
CA PHE A 130 -15.49 -2.48 -7.54
C PHE A 130 -14.77 -2.95 -8.80
N GLU A 131 -13.45 -2.74 -8.84
CA GLU A 131 -12.58 -3.16 -9.95
C GLU A 131 -11.83 -4.44 -9.57
N SER A 132 -11.04 -4.38 -8.48
CA SER A 132 -10.19 -5.50 -8.06
C SER A 132 -9.72 -5.41 -6.61
N VAL A 133 -9.04 -6.46 -6.14
CA VAL A 133 -8.24 -6.44 -4.91
C VAL A 133 -6.78 -6.64 -5.28
N THR A 134 -5.91 -5.83 -4.70
CA THR A 134 -4.45 -5.88 -4.86
C THR A 134 -3.78 -5.89 -3.48
N SER A 135 -2.46 -5.85 -3.44
CA SER A 135 -1.68 -5.62 -2.21
C SER A 135 -0.86 -4.34 -2.32
N ARG A 136 -0.33 -3.88 -1.18
CA ARG A 136 0.63 -2.77 -1.11
C ARG A 136 1.81 -2.96 -2.05
N GLU A 137 2.39 -4.15 -2.08
CA GLU A 137 3.54 -4.41 -2.94
C GLU A 137 3.14 -4.48 -4.43
N ARG A 138 1.98 -5.07 -4.75
CA ARG A 138 1.51 -5.19 -6.13
C ARG A 138 1.06 -3.84 -6.71
N SER A 139 0.62 -2.90 -5.88
CA SER A 139 0.23 -1.56 -6.34
C SER A 139 1.39 -0.79 -6.95
N LYS A 140 2.63 -0.99 -6.46
CA LYS A 140 3.85 -0.34 -6.99
C LYS A 140 4.11 -0.65 -8.45
N TYR A 141 3.58 -1.77 -8.95
CA TYR A 141 3.73 -2.24 -10.32
C TYR A 141 2.56 -1.84 -11.23
N LEU A 142 1.54 -1.17 -10.70
CA LEU A 142 0.43 -0.64 -11.51
C LEU A 142 0.94 0.54 -12.34
N LYS A 143 1.05 0.34 -13.66
CA LYS A 143 1.43 1.40 -14.60
C LYS A 143 0.45 2.56 -14.44
N HIS A 144 0.98 3.78 -14.44
CA HIS A 144 0.23 5.04 -14.23
C HIS A 144 -0.26 5.29 -12.79
N ALA A 145 0.08 4.43 -11.82
CA ALA A 145 -0.11 4.73 -10.40
C ALA A 145 1.15 5.36 -9.80
N CYS A 146 0.95 6.37 -8.96
CA CYS A 146 1.93 6.87 -8.00
C CYS A 146 1.59 6.25 -6.65
N VAL A 147 2.48 5.41 -6.13
CA VAL A 147 2.33 4.78 -4.82
C VAL A 147 3.19 5.53 -3.83
N TYR A 148 2.57 6.06 -2.79
CA TYR A 148 3.22 6.82 -1.74
C TYR A 148 3.31 5.98 -0.48
N GLU A 149 4.51 5.90 0.10
CA GLU A 149 4.75 5.23 1.37
C GLU A 149 5.44 6.18 2.34
N LEU A 150 5.09 6.05 3.62
CA LEU A 150 5.87 6.66 4.69
C LEU A 150 7.17 5.86 4.87
N GLY A 151 8.26 6.59 5.01
CA GLY A 151 9.59 6.04 5.20
C GLY A 151 10.34 6.66 6.37
N VAL A 152 11.44 6.02 6.75
CA VAL A 152 12.42 6.55 7.71
C VAL A 152 13.75 6.67 6.99
N SER A 153 14.25 7.90 6.89
CA SER A 153 15.57 8.20 6.34
C SER A 153 16.64 8.20 7.42
N LEU A 154 17.79 7.61 7.11
CA LEU A 154 19.02 7.65 7.90
C LEU A 154 20.17 8.15 7.01
N PRO A 155 21.06 9.01 7.52
CA PRO A 155 22.26 9.41 6.77
C PRO A 155 23.13 8.18 6.48
N LYS A 156 23.68 8.12 5.27
CA LYS A 156 24.62 7.08 4.87
C LYS A 156 25.96 7.38 5.54
N SER A 157 26.39 6.50 6.45
CA SER A 157 27.71 6.58 7.09
C SER A 157 28.84 6.24 6.12
#